data_AF-A0ABD3NJN6-F1
#
_entry.id   AF-A0ABD3NJN6-F1
#
_cell.length_a   1.000
_cell.length_b   1.000
_cell.length_c   1.000
_cell.angle_alpha   90.00
_cell.angle_beta   90.00
_cell.angle_gamma   90.00
#
_symmetry.space_group_name_H-M   'P 1'
#
loop_
_entity.id
_entity.type
_entity.pdbx_description
1 polymer ?
#
loop_
_entity_poly.entity_id
_entity_poly.type
_entity_poly.pdbx_seq_one_letter_code
_entity_poly.pdbx_strand_id
1 'polypeptide(L)'
;MATSIIRQASSSFCRATTTSVRIRSGWSRTMMSASDDSFEVAQFLCLSDNYGYLIHDPKTGETAAVDTPCADSYKRELERRGWTLTHILNTHHHHDHVGGNMALKTEGVKVYGPAAESIPGMDVALKERDIVSFAGTKAVVMDVGGHTRGHIAYYFPKEKTAFVGDSLFALGCGRMFEGTPKQFWTSLQGLRNLPDDTTIYCAHEYTEANARFAMSVEPGNPDLVKRVEEIKVKRARGEPTVPSSLGEEKATNPFLRGDVSSEIRKNVGASEGDDGATIFHKIRLGKDHFRG
;
A
#
# COMPACT_ATOMS: atom_id res chain seq x y z
N MET A 1 36.47 40.19 -0.13
CA MET A 1 35.15 40.02 -0.76
C MET A 1 34.99 38.57 -1.19
N ALA A 2 34.18 37.80 -0.48
CA ALA A 2 33.64 36.51 -0.93
C ALA A 2 32.55 36.09 0.07
N THR A 3 31.31 36.52 -0.20
CA THR A 3 30.12 36.12 0.54
C THR A 3 29.66 34.75 0.07
N SER A 4 29.65 33.79 0.99
CA SER A 4 29.08 32.45 0.81
C SER A 4 27.56 32.54 0.75
N ILE A 5 26.97 32.15 -0.38
CA ILE A 5 25.53 32.01 -0.56
C ILE A 5 25.16 30.57 -0.17
N ILE A 6 24.53 30.44 1.00
CA ILE A 6 23.83 29.23 1.43
C ILE A 6 22.63 29.04 0.50
N ARG A 7 22.63 27.99 -0.32
CA ARG A 7 21.44 27.54 -1.05
C ARG A 7 20.50 26.86 -0.05
N GLN A 8 19.41 27.53 0.32
CA GLN A 8 18.25 26.89 0.93
C GLN A 8 17.67 25.89 -0.06
N ALA A 9 17.50 24.64 0.37
CA ALA A 9 16.70 23.65 -0.34
C ALA A 9 15.24 24.15 -0.36
N SER A 10 14.72 24.39 -1.56
CA SER A 10 13.32 24.77 -1.76
C SER A 10 12.41 23.60 -1.37
N SER A 11 11.49 23.84 -0.44
CA SER A 11 10.37 22.94 -0.15
C SER A 11 9.56 22.71 -1.43
N SER A 12 9.51 21.46 -1.89
CA SER A 12 8.59 21.08 -2.95
C SER A 12 7.17 21.19 -2.39
N PHE A 13 6.46 22.24 -2.80
CA PHE A 13 5.06 22.45 -2.41
C PHE A 13 4.22 21.29 -2.97
N CYS A 14 3.53 20.57 -2.09
CA CYS A 14 2.57 19.52 -2.45
C CYS A 14 1.39 20.18 -3.19
N ARG A 15 1.46 20.26 -4.53
CA ARG A 15 0.35 20.74 -5.35
C ARG A 15 -0.70 19.64 -5.45
N ALA A 16 -1.70 19.68 -4.59
CA ALA A 16 -2.95 18.97 -4.83
C ALA A 16 -3.66 19.62 -6.03
N THR A 17 -3.85 18.88 -7.12
CA THR A 17 -4.79 19.30 -8.17
C THR A 17 -6.21 19.10 -7.65
N THR A 18 -6.90 20.19 -7.35
CA THR A 18 -8.33 20.19 -7.01
C THR A 18 -9.14 19.92 -8.27
N THR A 19 -9.37 18.65 -8.60
CA THR A 19 -10.45 18.27 -9.49
C THR A 19 -11.67 18.00 -8.60
N SER A 20 -12.48 19.03 -8.35
CA SER A 20 -13.75 18.86 -7.66
C SER A 20 -14.74 18.15 -8.59
N VAL A 21 -14.77 16.82 -8.57
CA VAL A 21 -15.90 16.07 -9.12
C VAL A 21 -17.02 16.11 -8.10
N ARG A 22 -18.09 16.88 -8.39
CA ARG A 22 -19.36 16.75 -7.67
C ARG A 22 -19.96 15.39 -8.02
N ILE A 23 -19.65 14.36 -7.23
CA ILE A 23 -20.38 13.11 -7.26
C ILE A 23 -21.74 13.38 -6.58
N ARG A 24 -22.82 13.39 -7.37
CA ARG A 24 -24.17 13.23 -6.80
C ARG A 24 -24.23 11.80 -6.26
N SER A 25 -24.09 11.63 -4.95
CA SER A 25 -24.29 10.36 -4.27
C SER A 25 -25.77 9.97 -4.35
N GLY A 26 -26.16 9.31 -5.45
CA GLY A 26 -27.36 8.49 -5.51
C GLY A 26 -27.13 7.17 -4.81
N TRP A 27 -26.79 7.20 -3.53
CA TRP A 27 -26.73 6.00 -2.69
C TRP A 27 -28.04 5.98 -1.91
N SER A 28 -28.94 5.07 -2.33
CA SER A 28 -30.06 4.66 -1.49
C SER A 28 -29.49 4.21 -0.15
N ARG A 29 -29.94 4.82 0.95
CA ARG A 29 -29.68 4.35 2.32
C ARG A 29 -30.34 2.99 2.50
N THR A 30 -29.69 1.94 2.01
CA THR A 30 -29.88 0.62 2.62
C THR A 30 -29.03 0.63 3.87
N MET A 31 -29.69 0.73 5.04
CA MET A 31 -29.04 0.53 6.33
C MET A 31 -28.45 -0.88 6.35
N MET A 32 -27.16 -1.00 6.02
CA MET A 32 -26.39 -2.14 6.45
C MET A 32 -26.10 -1.91 7.93
N SER A 33 -26.59 -2.83 8.75
CA SER A 33 -26.28 -2.93 10.18
C SER A 33 -24.77 -2.79 10.36
N ALA A 34 -24.32 -1.65 10.90
CA ALA A 34 -22.97 -1.49 11.36
C ALA A 34 -22.72 -2.53 12.46
N SER A 35 -21.77 -3.42 12.24
CA SER A 35 -21.13 -4.08 13.37
C SER A 35 -20.32 -2.98 14.06
N ASP A 36 -20.76 -2.63 15.25
CA ASP A 36 -20.36 -1.45 16.03
C ASP A 36 -18.93 -1.58 16.59
N ASP A 37 -17.99 -2.23 15.89
CA ASP A 37 -16.73 -2.77 16.45
C ASP A 37 -15.51 -2.73 15.50
N SER A 38 -15.62 -2.11 14.32
CA SER A 38 -14.53 -2.00 13.33
C SER A 38 -14.13 -0.54 13.12
N PHE A 39 -12.83 -0.28 12.91
CA PHE A 39 -12.37 1.06 12.53
C PHE A 39 -12.89 1.47 11.15
N GLU A 40 -12.97 2.78 10.92
CA GLU A 40 -13.23 3.39 9.62
C GLU A 40 -11.91 3.67 8.89
N VAL A 41 -11.86 3.43 7.58
CA VAL A 41 -10.71 3.78 6.74
C VAL A 41 -11.09 4.91 5.80
N ALA A 42 -10.38 6.03 5.89
CA ALA A 42 -10.43 7.10 4.90
C ALA A 42 -9.23 6.98 3.96
N GLN A 43 -9.51 6.77 2.67
CA GLN A 43 -8.53 6.75 1.60
C GLN A 43 -8.67 8.02 0.75
N PHE A 44 -7.55 8.67 0.45
CA PHE A 44 -7.50 9.88 -0.34
C PHE A 44 -6.20 9.98 -1.13
N LEU A 45 -6.22 10.69 -2.26
CA LEU A 45 -5.01 10.86 -3.08
C LEU A 45 -4.03 11.84 -2.45
N CYS A 46 -2.75 11.50 -2.55
CA CYS A 46 -1.61 12.35 -2.25
C CYS A 46 -0.65 12.31 -3.44
N LEU A 47 0.09 13.41 -3.64
CA LEU A 47 1.05 13.53 -4.75
C LEU A 47 0.37 13.20 -6.11
N SER A 48 1.00 12.40 -6.97
CA SER A 48 0.43 11.99 -8.26
C SER A 48 -0.45 10.76 -8.17
N ASP A 49 -0.03 9.75 -7.39
CA ASP A 49 -0.63 8.42 -7.38
C ASP A 49 -0.57 7.71 -6.02
N ASN A 50 0.04 8.35 -5.01
CA ASN A 50 0.05 7.80 -3.65
C ASN A 50 -1.35 7.86 -3.04
N TYR A 51 -1.71 6.84 -2.28
CA TYR A 51 -2.84 6.87 -1.37
C TYR A 51 -2.37 7.25 0.02
N GLY A 52 -3.05 8.24 0.60
CA GLY A 52 -3.03 8.47 2.04
C GLY A 52 -4.17 7.72 2.73
N TYR A 53 -3.89 7.21 3.93
CA TYR A 53 -4.84 6.45 4.73
C TYR A 53 -4.94 7.02 6.15
N LEU A 54 -6.16 7.26 6.60
CA LEU A 54 -6.49 7.46 8.01
C LEU A 54 -7.36 6.29 8.49
N ILE A 55 -6.95 5.65 9.57
CA ILE A 55 -7.70 4.63 10.29
C ILE A 55 -8.27 5.29 11.53
N HIS A 56 -9.59 5.30 11.70
CA HIS A 56 -10.26 5.97 12.81
C HIS A 56 -11.11 5.00 13.63
N ASP A 57 -10.95 5.03 14.94
CA ASP A 57 -11.85 4.33 15.84
C ASP A 57 -12.90 5.30 16.41
N PRO A 58 -14.20 5.14 16.08
CA PRO A 58 -15.23 6.06 16.52
C PRO A 58 -15.53 5.98 18.02
N LYS A 59 -15.11 4.91 18.72
CA LYS A 59 -15.35 4.73 20.16
C LYS A 59 -14.40 5.54 21.02
N THR A 60 -13.11 5.48 20.70
CA THR A 60 -12.04 6.16 21.42
C THR A 60 -11.73 7.53 20.83
N GLY A 61 -12.08 7.75 19.56
CA GLY A 61 -11.71 8.96 18.81
C GLY A 61 -10.27 8.96 18.30
N GLU A 62 -9.51 7.89 18.53
CA GLU A 62 -8.13 7.77 18.07
C GLU A 62 -8.06 7.60 16.56
N THR A 63 -7.05 8.22 15.92
CA THR A 63 -6.83 8.10 14.48
C THR A 63 -5.37 7.81 14.18
N ALA A 64 -5.10 6.81 13.36
CA ALA A 64 -3.78 6.49 12.82
C ALA A 64 -3.66 6.94 11.37
N ALA A 65 -2.57 7.62 11.02
CA ALA A 65 -2.13 7.79 9.65
C ALA A 65 -1.27 6.59 9.24
N VAL A 66 -1.55 5.96 8.10
CA VAL A 66 -0.63 4.97 7.51
C VAL A 66 0.10 5.61 6.35
N ASP A 67 1.44 5.61 6.44
CA ASP A 67 2.34 6.46 5.66
C ASP A 67 1.90 7.94 5.68
N THR A 68 2.75 8.85 5.19
CA THR A 68 2.48 10.30 5.18
C THR A 68 3.09 11.00 3.95
N PRO A 69 2.72 10.63 2.71
CA PRO A 69 3.25 11.28 1.48
C PRO A 69 3.22 12.81 1.50
N CYS A 70 2.18 13.39 2.10
CA CYS A 70 1.96 14.83 2.12
C CYS A 70 1.17 15.26 3.36
N ALA A 71 1.82 15.96 4.30
CA ALA A 71 1.18 16.41 5.54
C ALA A 71 -0.07 17.25 5.33
N ASP A 72 -0.08 18.13 4.33
CA ASP A 72 -1.22 19.02 4.08
C ASP A 72 -2.48 18.24 3.68
N SER A 73 -2.35 17.13 2.95
CA SER A 73 -3.48 16.28 2.61
C SER A 73 -4.07 15.59 3.84
N TYR A 74 -3.23 15.09 4.74
CA TYR A 74 -3.68 14.49 6.00
C TYR A 74 -4.34 15.51 6.91
N LYS A 75 -3.76 16.71 7.05
CA LYS A 75 -4.35 17.80 7.86
C LYS A 75 -5.74 18.18 7.35
N ARG A 76 -5.92 18.34 6.04
CA ARG A 76 -7.23 18.63 5.44
C ARG A 76 -8.25 17.52 5.71
N GLU A 77 -7.86 16.25 5.60
CA GLU A 77 -8.78 15.14 5.83
C GLU A 77 -9.14 14.96 7.31
N LEU A 78 -8.18 15.15 8.22
CA LEU A 78 -8.43 15.18 9.66
C LEU A 78 -9.40 16.30 10.02
N GLU A 79 -9.17 17.53 9.54
CA GLU A 79 -10.04 18.68 9.77
C GLU A 79 -11.45 18.45 9.22
N ARG A 80 -11.56 18.01 7.96
CA ARG A 80 -12.85 17.75 7.29
C ARG A 80 -13.71 16.73 8.05
N ARG A 81 -13.07 15.81 8.76
CA ARG A 81 -13.73 14.72 9.49
C ARG A 81 -13.87 14.99 11.00
N GLY A 82 -13.20 16.02 11.52
CA GLY A 82 -13.12 16.27 12.96
C GLY A 82 -12.37 15.17 13.71
N TRP A 83 -11.41 14.52 13.05
CA TRP A 83 -10.65 13.39 13.61
C TRP A 83 -9.32 13.86 14.22
N THR A 84 -8.92 13.25 15.33
CA THR A 84 -7.68 13.57 16.04
C THR A 84 -6.62 12.53 15.75
N LEU A 85 -5.50 12.97 15.16
CA LEU A 85 -4.36 12.11 14.91
C LEU A 85 -3.65 11.74 16.22
N THR A 86 -3.38 10.45 16.42
CA THR A 86 -2.67 9.93 17.59
C THR A 86 -1.49 9.03 17.19
N HIS A 87 -1.56 8.39 16.02
CA HIS A 87 -0.53 7.48 15.54
C HIS A 87 -0.12 7.81 14.11
N ILE A 88 1.16 7.63 13.79
CA ILE A 88 1.67 7.55 12.42
C ILE A 88 2.34 6.19 12.28
N LEU A 89 1.92 5.39 11.30
CA LEU A 89 2.40 4.05 11.03
C LEU A 89 3.11 4.06 9.68
N ASN A 90 4.44 4.10 9.66
CA ASN A 90 5.21 4.10 8.41
C ASN A 90 5.62 2.69 8.02
N THR A 91 5.37 2.34 6.75
CA THR A 91 5.73 1.04 6.19
C THR A 91 7.22 0.94 5.87
N HIS A 92 7.80 2.02 5.34
CA HIS A 92 9.22 2.12 4.99
C HIS A 92 9.70 3.58 4.86
N HIS A 93 10.99 3.77 4.55
CA HIS A 93 11.69 5.05 4.63
C HIS A 93 11.58 5.98 3.42
N HIS A 94 11.03 5.55 2.29
CA HIS A 94 10.96 6.41 1.11
C HIS A 94 10.19 7.71 1.38
N HIS A 95 10.65 8.80 0.75
CA HIS A 95 10.18 10.14 1.06
C HIS A 95 8.67 10.33 0.83
N ASP A 96 8.11 9.69 -0.18
CA ASP A 96 6.67 9.69 -0.46
C ASP A 96 5.86 8.82 0.51
N HIS A 97 6.49 8.23 1.54
CA HIS A 97 5.83 7.53 2.64
C HIS A 97 6.08 8.17 4.00
N VAL A 98 7.12 9.01 4.13
CA VAL A 98 7.51 9.63 5.41
C VAL A 98 7.56 11.16 5.37
N GLY A 99 7.36 11.77 4.20
CA GLY A 99 7.60 13.19 3.96
C GLY A 99 6.75 14.13 4.82
N GLY A 100 5.60 13.66 5.29
CA GLY A 100 4.69 14.39 6.15
C GLY A 100 4.91 14.18 7.65
N ASN A 101 5.74 13.21 8.06
CA ASN A 101 5.90 12.81 9.46
C ASN A 101 6.18 13.99 10.38
N MET A 102 7.24 14.76 10.09
CA MET A 102 7.68 15.85 10.97
C MET A 102 6.66 16.99 11.08
N ALA A 103 5.83 17.19 10.06
CA ALA A 103 4.80 18.23 10.05
C ALA A 103 3.47 17.78 10.70
N LEU A 104 3.25 16.47 10.83
CA LEU A 104 2.10 15.85 11.49
C LEU A 104 2.39 15.46 12.94
N LYS A 105 3.66 15.24 13.30
CA LYS A 105 4.08 14.87 14.64
C LYS A 105 3.98 16.07 15.60
N THR A 106 2.84 16.19 16.26
CA THR A 106 2.61 17.12 17.37
C THR A 106 2.68 16.41 18.72
N GLU A 107 2.54 17.14 19.82
CA GLU A 107 2.40 16.55 21.15
C GLU A 107 1.26 15.52 21.16
N GLY A 108 1.52 14.33 21.72
CA GLY A 108 0.58 13.21 21.76
C GLY A 108 0.59 12.29 20.54
N VAL A 109 1.19 12.69 19.40
CA VAL A 109 1.28 11.84 18.20
C VAL A 109 2.55 10.98 18.26
N LYS A 110 2.39 9.65 18.20
CA LYS A 110 3.51 8.70 18.16
C LYS A 110 3.78 8.20 16.75
N VAL A 111 5.05 8.16 16.37
CA VAL A 111 5.50 7.63 15.07
C VAL A 111 6.07 6.23 15.25
N TYR A 112 5.52 5.29 14.50
CA TYR A 112 5.89 3.89 14.45
C TYR A 112 6.51 3.59 13.10
N GLY A 113 7.54 2.75 13.07
CA GLY A 113 8.15 2.35 11.82
C GLY A 113 9.12 1.19 11.98
N PRO A 114 9.70 0.70 10.87
CA PRO A 114 10.61 -0.43 10.88
C PRO A 114 11.91 -0.13 11.64
N ALA A 115 12.27 -1.01 12.56
CA ALA A 115 13.49 -0.91 13.36
C ALA A 115 14.79 -0.98 12.53
N ALA A 116 14.70 -1.50 11.30
CA ALA A 116 15.82 -1.64 10.38
C ALA A 116 16.01 -0.42 9.45
N GLU A 117 15.16 0.62 9.56
CA GLU A 117 15.23 1.79 8.69
C GLU A 117 15.22 3.11 9.48
N SER A 118 15.62 4.20 8.82
CA SER A 118 15.60 5.53 9.42
C SER A 118 14.29 6.24 9.07
N ILE A 119 13.39 6.30 10.05
CA ILE A 119 12.09 6.97 9.88
C ILE A 119 12.12 8.33 10.60
N PRO A 120 11.86 9.45 9.89
CA PRO A 120 11.81 10.78 10.49
C PRO A 120 10.82 10.86 11.64
N GLY A 121 11.32 11.23 12.82
CA GLY A 121 10.50 11.41 14.01
C GLY A 121 10.04 10.11 14.67
N MET A 122 10.61 8.94 14.35
CA MET A 122 10.22 7.66 14.95
C MET A 122 10.35 7.64 16.47
N ASP A 123 9.29 7.22 17.15
CA ASP A 123 9.24 6.98 18.60
C ASP A 123 9.31 5.49 18.93
N VAL A 124 8.72 4.65 18.06
CA VAL A 124 8.61 3.21 18.29
C VAL A 124 9.15 2.45 17.06
N ALA A 125 10.27 1.77 17.28
CA ALA A 125 10.90 0.89 16.29
C ALA A 125 10.31 -0.52 16.38
N LEU A 126 9.83 -1.06 15.26
CA LEU A 126 9.10 -2.33 15.18
C LEU A 126 9.84 -3.39 14.35
N LYS A 127 9.64 -4.66 14.69
CA LYS A 127 10.13 -5.85 13.98
C LYS A 127 8.98 -6.81 13.68
N GLU A 128 9.26 -7.83 12.88
CA GLU A 128 8.31 -8.92 12.61
C GLU A 128 7.68 -9.45 13.91
N ARG A 129 6.35 -9.62 13.89
CA ARG A 129 5.51 -10.14 14.99
C ARG A 129 5.34 -9.20 16.19
N ASP A 130 5.95 -8.02 16.19
CA ASP A 130 5.58 -6.99 17.16
C ASP A 130 4.11 -6.62 17.00
N ILE A 131 3.51 -6.15 18.10
CA ILE A 131 2.11 -5.77 18.16
C ILE A 131 2.01 -4.26 18.39
N VAL A 132 1.28 -3.58 17.51
CA VAL A 132 0.85 -2.19 17.73
C VAL A 132 -0.58 -2.22 18.27
N SER A 133 -0.77 -1.65 19.46
CA SER A 133 -2.10 -1.39 20.01
C SER A 133 -2.60 -0.04 19.51
N PHE A 134 -3.77 -0.04 18.88
CA PHE A 134 -4.46 1.15 18.38
C PHE A 134 -5.94 1.03 18.77
N ALA A 135 -6.45 1.95 19.60
CA ALA A 135 -7.85 1.96 20.05
C ALA A 135 -8.38 0.62 20.62
N GLY A 136 -7.51 -0.16 21.26
CA GLY A 136 -7.85 -1.52 21.75
C GLY A 136 -7.82 -2.63 20.69
N THR A 137 -7.67 -2.29 19.42
CA THR A 137 -7.35 -3.21 18.32
C THR A 137 -5.84 -3.47 18.25
N LYS A 138 -5.46 -4.65 17.75
CA LYS A 138 -4.06 -5.08 17.60
C LYS A 138 -3.71 -5.22 16.12
N ALA A 139 -2.69 -4.47 15.67
CA ALA A 139 -1.99 -4.76 14.43
C ALA A 139 -0.78 -5.64 14.69
N VAL A 140 -0.65 -6.71 13.92
CA VAL A 140 0.54 -7.56 13.84
C VAL A 140 1.47 -6.99 12.77
N VAL A 141 2.71 -6.73 13.16
CA VAL A 141 3.76 -6.28 12.23
C VAL A 141 4.26 -7.48 11.43
N MET A 142 4.33 -7.35 10.12
CA MET A 142 4.90 -8.36 9.22
C MET A 142 6.13 -7.79 8.53
N ASP A 143 7.25 -8.52 8.53
CA ASP A 143 8.38 -8.20 7.67
C ASP A 143 7.99 -8.52 6.23
N VAL A 144 7.99 -7.47 5.40
CA VAL A 144 7.64 -7.57 3.99
C VAL A 144 8.74 -6.95 3.10
N GLY A 145 9.99 -7.03 3.58
CA GLY A 145 11.18 -6.53 2.91
C GLY A 145 11.39 -7.06 1.49
N GLY A 146 11.94 -6.21 0.63
CA GLY A 146 12.14 -6.50 -0.79
C GLY A 146 12.25 -5.23 -1.61
N HIS A 147 11.23 -4.37 -1.49
CA HIS A 147 11.27 -3.02 -2.02
C HIS A 147 12.40 -2.20 -1.36
N THR A 148 12.26 -1.98 -0.05
CA THR A 148 13.35 -1.64 0.86
C THR A 148 13.67 -2.86 1.72
N ARG A 149 14.85 -2.89 2.35
CA ARG A 149 15.29 -4.06 3.13
C ARG A 149 14.51 -4.25 4.42
N GLY A 150 14.06 -3.18 5.06
CA GLY A 150 13.39 -3.21 6.35
C GLY A 150 11.88 -3.02 6.28
N HIS A 151 11.28 -3.02 5.09
CA HIS A 151 9.86 -2.75 4.87
C HIS A 151 8.95 -3.62 5.77
N ILE A 152 7.98 -2.99 6.42
CA ILE A 152 6.98 -3.67 7.23
C ILE A 152 5.55 -3.39 6.76
N ALA A 153 4.67 -4.36 7.00
CA ALA A 153 3.23 -4.23 6.83
C ALA A 153 2.52 -4.31 8.18
N TYR A 154 1.35 -3.67 8.26
CA TYR A 154 0.49 -3.69 9.44
C TYR A 154 -0.76 -4.50 9.12
N TYR A 155 -0.89 -5.69 9.71
CA TYR A 155 -2.05 -6.56 9.56
C TYR A 155 -2.94 -6.50 10.79
N PHE A 156 -4.20 -6.11 10.61
CA PHE A 156 -5.26 -6.03 11.60
C PHE A 156 -6.16 -7.28 11.46
N PRO A 157 -5.97 -8.35 12.26
CA PRO A 157 -6.64 -9.62 12.02
C PRO A 157 -8.15 -9.58 12.31
N LYS A 158 -8.57 -8.79 13.31
CA LYS A 158 -9.99 -8.64 13.67
C LYS A 158 -10.76 -7.96 12.53
N GLU A 159 -10.16 -6.94 11.93
CA GLU A 159 -10.72 -6.15 10.84
C GLU A 159 -10.39 -6.73 9.46
N LYS A 160 -9.66 -7.85 9.40
CA LYS A 160 -9.24 -8.53 8.17
C LYS A 160 -8.65 -7.53 7.17
N THR A 161 -7.75 -6.68 7.64
CA THR A 161 -7.23 -5.56 6.85
C THR A 161 -5.72 -5.49 6.97
N ALA A 162 -5.01 -5.32 5.85
CA ALA A 162 -3.57 -5.14 5.85
C ALA A 162 -3.17 -3.89 5.07
N PHE A 163 -2.27 -3.09 5.66
CA PHE A 163 -1.60 -1.99 4.98
C PHE A 163 -0.18 -2.44 4.64
N VAL A 164 0.10 -2.57 3.34
CA VAL A 164 1.27 -3.29 2.84
C VAL A 164 2.31 -2.40 2.15
N GLY A 165 2.07 -1.09 2.15
CA GLY A 165 2.92 -0.10 1.49
C GLY A 165 3.21 -0.48 0.05
N ASP A 166 4.49 -0.65 -0.23
CA ASP A 166 5.06 -0.94 -1.55
C ASP A 166 5.44 -2.41 -1.75
N SER A 167 5.10 -3.29 -0.80
CA SER A 167 5.41 -4.70 -0.94
C SER A 167 4.50 -5.37 -1.98
N LEU A 168 3.18 -5.25 -1.80
CA LEU A 168 2.17 -5.82 -2.69
C LEU A 168 1.27 -4.70 -3.21
N PHE A 169 1.03 -4.67 -4.52
CA PHE A 169 0.04 -3.80 -5.16
C PHE A 169 -1.06 -4.64 -5.79
N ALA A 170 -2.20 -4.01 -6.10
CA ALA A 170 -3.18 -4.67 -6.96
C ALA A 170 -2.54 -5.05 -8.31
N LEU A 171 -2.54 -6.35 -8.62
CA LEU A 171 -1.90 -6.96 -9.80
C LEU A 171 -0.37 -6.77 -9.90
N GLY A 172 0.30 -6.31 -8.84
CA GLY A 172 1.73 -6.00 -8.87
C GLY A 172 2.45 -6.22 -7.54
N CYS A 173 3.73 -5.88 -7.54
CA CYS A 173 4.55 -5.70 -6.34
C CYS A 173 5.51 -4.52 -6.53
N GLY A 174 6.15 -4.09 -5.45
CA GLY A 174 7.22 -3.10 -5.48
C GLY A 174 8.33 -3.42 -6.47
N ARG A 175 8.99 -2.37 -6.97
CA ARG A 175 10.33 -2.54 -7.55
C ARG A 175 11.30 -2.93 -6.44
N MET A 176 12.27 -3.78 -6.76
CA MET A 176 13.25 -4.26 -5.79
C MET A 176 14.45 -3.31 -5.79
N PHE A 177 14.42 -2.25 -4.97
CA PHE A 177 15.50 -1.27 -4.89
C PHE A 177 16.65 -1.74 -4.01
N GLU A 178 16.34 -2.37 -2.87
CA GLU A 178 17.36 -2.73 -1.87
C GLU A 178 17.42 -4.21 -1.52
N GLY A 179 16.28 -4.91 -1.65
CA GLY A 179 16.13 -6.31 -1.28
C GLY A 179 16.66 -7.29 -2.33
N THR A 180 16.47 -8.57 -2.05
CA THR A 180 16.82 -9.67 -2.98
C THR A 180 15.58 -10.41 -3.47
N PRO A 181 15.62 -11.11 -4.61
CA PRO A 181 14.46 -11.85 -5.09
C PRO A 181 13.97 -12.89 -4.08
N LYS A 182 14.90 -13.55 -3.38
CA LYS A 182 14.57 -14.52 -2.33
C LYS A 182 13.84 -13.87 -1.17
N GLN A 183 14.35 -12.73 -0.68
CA GLN A 183 13.72 -11.98 0.40
C GLN A 183 12.30 -11.57 0.01
N PHE A 184 12.15 -10.92 -1.14
CA PHE A 184 10.86 -10.39 -1.56
C PHE A 184 9.84 -11.51 -1.84
N TRP A 185 10.29 -12.62 -2.43
CA TRP A 185 9.45 -13.80 -2.60
C TRP A 185 8.95 -14.34 -1.25
N THR A 186 9.83 -14.47 -0.25
CA THR A 186 9.43 -14.88 1.11
C THR A 186 8.41 -13.91 1.72
N SER A 187 8.59 -12.61 1.55
CA SER A 187 7.65 -11.58 2.02
C SER A 187 6.27 -11.69 1.34
N LEU A 188 6.24 -11.87 0.02
CA LEU A 188 5.00 -12.08 -0.73
C LEU A 188 4.31 -13.40 -0.34
N GLN A 189 5.06 -14.46 -0.03
CA GLN A 189 4.50 -15.68 0.52
C GLN A 189 3.87 -15.45 1.90
N GLY A 190 4.53 -14.66 2.76
CA GLY A 190 3.98 -14.24 4.05
C GLY A 190 2.63 -13.55 3.91
N LEU A 191 2.53 -12.55 3.03
CA LEU A 191 1.26 -11.87 2.71
C LEU A 191 0.24 -12.84 2.10
N ARG A 192 0.65 -13.68 1.14
CA ARG A 192 -0.21 -14.68 0.48
C ARG A 192 -0.80 -15.71 1.45
N ASN A 193 -0.20 -15.92 2.62
CA ASN A 193 -0.71 -16.84 3.64
C ASN A 193 -1.82 -16.24 4.51
N LEU A 194 -2.11 -14.94 4.41
CA LEU A 194 -3.25 -14.33 5.08
C LEU A 194 -4.59 -14.84 4.48
N PRO A 195 -5.72 -14.73 5.21
CA PRO A 195 -7.04 -15.13 4.71
C PRO A 195 -7.43 -14.43 3.40
N ASP A 196 -8.15 -15.12 2.53
CA ASP A 196 -8.57 -14.61 1.22
C ASP A 196 -9.46 -13.35 1.31
N ASP A 197 -10.23 -13.23 2.40
CA ASP A 197 -11.08 -12.08 2.68
C ASP A 197 -10.34 -10.92 3.35
N THR A 198 -9.00 -10.96 3.41
CA THR A 198 -8.19 -9.84 3.86
C THR A 198 -8.24 -8.71 2.83
N THR A 199 -8.64 -7.52 3.26
CA THR A 199 -8.61 -6.29 2.47
C THR A 199 -7.19 -5.71 2.46
N ILE A 200 -6.63 -5.49 1.27
CA ILE A 200 -5.27 -5.01 1.06
C ILE A 200 -5.29 -3.54 0.65
N TYR A 201 -4.65 -2.70 1.46
CA TYR A 201 -4.38 -1.29 1.18
C TYR A 201 -2.90 -1.14 0.81
N CYS A 202 -2.64 -0.88 -0.47
CA CYS A 202 -1.31 -0.63 -1.00
C CYS A 202 -1.13 0.84 -1.36
N ALA A 203 0.09 1.36 -1.32
CA ALA A 203 0.29 2.80 -1.28
C ALA A 203 0.12 3.54 -2.62
N HIS A 204 -0.01 2.86 -3.76
CA HIS A 204 -0.07 3.50 -5.07
C HIS A 204 -1.20 2.99 -5.99
N GLU A 205 -1.74 3.88 -6.81
CA GLU A 205 -2.69 3.57 -7.89
C GLU A 205 -1.96 3.11 -9.18
N TYR A 206 -1.24 1.99 -9.11
CA TYR A 206 -0.51 1.40 -10.25
C TYR A 206 -1.31 0.34 -11.04
N THR A 207 -2.55 0.09 -10.64
CA THR A 207 -3.31 -1.10 -11.03
C THR A 207 -3.53 -1.24 -12.53
N GLU A 208 -3.75 -0.15 -13.27
CA GLU A 208 -3.92 -0.22 -14.72
C GLU A 208 -2.62 -0.61 -15.45
N ALA A 209 -1.47 -0.07 -15.02
CA ALA A 209 -0.17 -0.46 -15.55
C ALA A 209 0.18 -1.90 -15.17
N ASN A 210 -0.15 -2.30 -13.94
CA ASN A 210 -0.01 -3.67 -13.47
C ASN A 210 -0.87 -4.66 -14.27
N ALA A 211 -2.12 -4.29 -14.58
CA ALA A 211 -3.04 -5.06 -15.41
C ALA A 211 -2.48 -5.35 -16.81
N ARG A 212 -1.89 -4.34 -17.46
CA ARG A 212 -1.29 -4.54 -18.79
C ARG A 212 -0.13 -5.53 -18.75
N PHE A 213 0.72 -5.45 -17.72
CA PHE A 213 1.78 -6.44 -17.53
C PHE A 213 1.21 -7.83 -17.21
N ALA A 214 0.25 -7.94 -16.29
CA ALA A 214 -0.38 -9.22 -15.94
C ALA A 214 -0.98 -9.91 -17.18
N MET A 215 -1.68 -9.17 -18.03
CA MET A 215 -2.22 -9.68 -19.30
C MET A 215 -1.15 -10.12 -20.29
N SER A 216 0.07 -9.57 -20.22
CA SER A 216 1.18 -10.00 -21.07
C SER A 216 1.77 -11.35 -20.66
N VAL A 217 1.60 -11.75 -19.39
CA VAL A 217 2.16 -12.99 -18.85
C VAL A 217 1.14 -14.08 -18.55
N GLU A 218 -0.15 -13.75 -18.39
CA GLU A 218 -1.21 -14.72 -18.12
C GLU A 218 -2.54 -14.40 -18.85
N PRO A 219 -2.54 -14.19 -20.19
CA PRO A 219 -3.75 -13.80 -20.92
C PRO A 219 -4.87 -14.85 -20.90
N GLY A 220 -4.57 -16.11 -20.62
CA GLY A 220 -5.55 -17.20 -20.53
C GLY A 220 -6.31 -17.27 -19.20
N ASN A 221 -5.98 -16.44 -18.20
CA ASN A 221 -6.64 -16.47 -16.89
C ASN A 221 -7.99 -15.72 -16.92
N PRO A 222 -9.15 -16.42 -16.80
CA PRO A 222 -10.47 -15.79 -16.89
C PRO A 222 -10.76 -14.80 -15.75
N ASP A 223 -10.23 -15.05 -14.55
CA ASP A 223 -10.39 -14.13 -13.40
C ASP A 223 -9.64 -12.82 -13.67
N LEU A 224 -8.43 -12.92 -14.22
CA LEU A 224 -7.65 -11.75 -14.61
C LEU A 224 -8.35 -10.96 -15.72
N VAL A 225 -8.82 -11.62 -16.78
CA VAL A 225 -9.54 -10.96 -17.88
C VAL A 225 -10.74 -10.18 -17.36
N LYS A 226 -11.57 -10.80 -16.51
CA LYS A 226 -12.72 -10.14 -15.90
C LYS A 226 -12.30 -8.92 -15.06
N ARG A 227 -11.29 -9.10 -14.19
CA ARG A 227 -10.79 -8.05 -13.31
C ARG A 227 -10.24 -6.85 -14.08
N VAL A 228 -9.54 -7.09 -15.19
CA VAL A 228 -8.99 -6.02 -16.04
C VAL A 228 -10.09 -5.15 -16.65
N GLU A 229 -11.22 -5.74 -17.05
CA GLU A 229 -12.36 -4.96 -17.55
C GLU A 229 -13.01 -4.12 -16.44
N GLU A 230 -13.14 -4.66 -15.23
CA GLU A 230 -13.64 -3.91 -14.07
C GLU A 230 -12.72 -2.73 -13.71
N ILE A 231 -11.40 -2.94 -13.75
CA ILE A 231 -10.38 -1.90 -13.55
C ILE A 231 -10.53 -0.80 -14.59
N LYS A 232 -10.63 -1.14 -15.89
CA LYS A 232 -10.83 -0.15 -16.96
C LYS A 232 -12.06 0.71 -16.73
N VAL A 233 -13.19 0.10 -16.33
CA VAL A 233 -14.44 0.83 -16.05
C VAL A 233 -14.26 1.79 -14.87
N LYS A 234 -13.64 1.35 -13.77
CA LYS A 234 -13.35 2.21 -12.60
C LYS A 234 -12.43 3.37 -12.97
N ARG A 235 -11.32 3.08 -13.65
CA ARG A 235 -10.32 4.09 -14.04
C ARG A 235 -10.87 5.10 -15.04
N ALA A 236 -11.72 4.68 -15.98
CA ALA A 236 -12.41 5.60 -16.89
C ALA A 236 -13.34 6.60 -16.18
N ARG A 237 -13.76 6.30 -14.94
CA ARG A 237 -14.55 7.19 -14.07
C ARG A 237 -13.70 7.96 -13.05
N GLY A 238 -12.37 7.76 -13.05
CA GLY A 238 -11.47 8.32 -12.04
C GLY A 238 -11.62 7.68 -10.66
N GLU A 239 -12.23 6.50 -10.56
CA GLU A 239 -12.43 5.80 -9.29
C GLU A 239 -11.16 5.03 -8.88
N PRO A 240 -10.81 4.99 -7.58
CA PRO A 240 -9.76 4.12 -7.04
C PRO A 240 -9.98 2.64 -7.35
N THR A 241 -8.90 1.89 -7.53
CA THR A 241 -8.94 0.42 -7.64
C THR A 241 -8.39 -0.29 -6.41
N VAL A 242 -7.85 0.49 -5.46
CA VAL A 242 -7.47 0.07 -4.10
C VAL A 242 -8.61 0.47 -3.14
N PRO A 243 -8.92 -0.34 -2.12
CA PRO A 243 -8.32 -1.63 -1.80
C PRO A 243 -8.77 -2.76 -2.73
N SER A 244 -8.02 -3.88 -2.69
CA SER A 244 -8.44 -5.16 -3.25
C SER A 244 -8.57 -6.21 -2.14
N SER A 245 -9.19 -7.36 -2.45
CA SER A 245 -9.13 -8.52 -1.54
C SER A 245 -7.91 -9.37 -1.87
N LEU A 246 -7.31 -9.99 -0.86
CA LEU A 246 -6.15 -10.86 -1.08
C LEU A 246 -6.52 -12.09 -1.92
N GLY A 247 -7.74 -12.62 -1.79
CA GLY A 247 -8.25 -13.69 -2.67
C GLY A 247 -8.23 -13.29 -4.15
N GLU A 248 -8.63 -12.06 -4.46
CA GLU A 248 -8.54 -11.51 -5.81
C GLU A 248 -7.08 -11.39 -6.29
N GLU A 249 -6.16 -10.96 -5.41
CA GLU A 249 -4.72 -10.95 -5.73
C GLU A 249 -4.16 -12.35 -5.97
N LYS A 250 -4.51 -13.35 -5.15
CA LYS A 250 -4.08 -14.75 -5.36
C LYS A 250 -4.59 -15.30 -6.70
N ALA A 251 -5.79 -14.89 -7.11
CA ALA A 251 -6.40 -15.30 -8.37
C ALA A 251 -5.78 -14.61 -9.60
N THR A 252 -5.23 -13.40 -9.48
CA THR A 252 -4.93 -12.56 -10.66
C THR A 252 -3.55 -11.89 -10.67
N ASN A 253 -2.86 -11.78 -9.54
CA ASN A 253 -1.58 -11.09 -9.45
C ASN A 253 -0.42 -12.00 -9.88
N PRO A 254 0.33 -11.67 -10.95
CA PRO A 254 1.38 -12.55 -11.46
C PRO A 254 2.48 -12.83 -10.42
N PHE A 255 2.74 -11.90 -9.50
CA PHE A 255 3.74 -12.05 -8.45
C PHE A 255 3.33 -12.98 -7.32
N LEU A 256 2.05 -13.35 -7.21
CA LEU A 256 1.55 -14.36 -6.26
C LEU A 256 1.25 -15.70 -6.94
N ARG A 257 1.50 -15.81 -8.24
CA ARG A 257 1.03 -16.92 -9.09
C ARG A 257 2.13 -17.65 -9.86
N GLY A 258 3.37 -17.16 -9.83
CA GLY A 258 4.48 -17.76 -10.59
C GLY A 258 4.75 -19.24 -10.27
N ASP A 259 4.42 -19.68 -9.06
CA ASP A 259 4.59 -21.07 -8.62
C ASP A 259 3.41 -21.99 -9.00
N VAL A 260 2.23 -21.44 -9.32
CA VAL A 260 1.02 -22.21 -9.63
C VAL A 260 0.57 -22.11 -11.08
N SER A 261 0.95 -21.05 -11.81
CA SER A 261 0.53 -20.83 -13.20
C SER A 261 1.60 -21.30 -14.18
N SER A 262 1.29 -22.36 -14.94
CA SER A 262 2.15 -22.84 -16.02
C SER A 262 2.27 -21.83 -17.17
N GLU A 263 1.23 -21.03 -17.41
CA GLU A 263 1.24 -19.97 -18.42
C GLU A 263 2.22 -18.86 -18.07
N ILE A 264 2.19 -18.36 -16.81
CA ILE A 264 3.18 -17.38 -16.33
C ILE A 264 4.59 -17.94 -16.47
N ARG A 265 4.83 -19.16 -15.97
CA ARG A 265 6.15 -19.82 -16.06
C ARG A 265 6.66 -19.87 -17.49
N LYS A 266 5.81 -20.29 -18.44
CA LYS A 266 6.15 -20.32 -19.87
C LYS A 266 6.48 -18.92 -20.40
N ASN A 267 5.61 -17.94 -20.14
CA ASN A 267 5.71 -16.60 -20.73
C ASN A 267 6.88 -15.78 -20.17
N VAL A 268 7.35 -16.08 -18.96
CA VAL A 268 8.57 -15.46 -18.39
C VAL A 268 9.85 -16.28 -18.62
N GLY A 269 9.76 -17.39 -19.37
CA GLY A 269 10.92 -18.24 -19.66
C GLY A 269 11.45 -18.99 -18.43
N ALA A 270 10.59 -19.39 -17.51
CA ALA A 270 10.96 -20.25 -16.39
C ALA A 270 11.22 -21.69 -16.86
N SER A 271 12.27 -22.32 -16.32
CA SER A 271 12.58 -23.73 -16.54
C SER A 271 11.86 -24.60 -15.49
N GLU A 272 11.77 -25.91 -15.72
CA GLU A 272 11.12 -26.84 -14.78
C GLU A 272 11.80 -26.85 -13.39
N GLY A 273 13.13 -26.72 -13.35
CA GLY A 273 13.91 -26.70 -12.11
C GLY A 273 13.97 -25.35 -11.38
N ASP A 274 13.38 -24.28 -11.91
CA ASP A 274 13.40 -22.97 -11.26
C ASP A 274 12.54 -22.99 -9.99
N ASP A 275 13.13 -22.51 -8.89
CA ASP A 275 12.42 -22.31 -7.62
C ASP A 275 11.55 -21.04 -7.64
N GLY A 276 10.69 -20.88 -6.63
CA GLY A 276 9.77 -19.74 -6.56
C GLY A 276 10.45 -18.37 -6.58
N ALA A 277 11.62 -18.24 -5.94
CA ALA A 277 12.39 -16.99 -5.93
C ALA A 277 12.97 -16.66 -7.32
N THR A 278 13.44 -17.66 -8.06
CA THR A 278 13.95 -17.51 -9.43
C THR A 278 12.82 -17.12 -10.39
N ILE A 279 11.65 -17.74 -10.27
CA ILE A 279 10.47 -17.40 -11.08
C ILE A 279 9.99 -15.98 -10.75
N PHE A 280 9.88 -15.64 -9.46
CA PHE A 280 9.57 -14.28 -9.02
C PHE A 280 10.54 -13.26 -9.65
N HIS A 281 11.84 -13.55 -9.63
CA HIS A 281 12.85 -12.68 -10.24
C HIS A 281 12.60 -12.48 -11.74
N LYS A 282 12.30 -13.55 -12.49
CA LYS A 282 11.99 -13.49 -13.91
C LYS A 282 10.75 -12.64 -14.19
N ILE A 283 9.67 -12.80 -13.41
CA ILE A 283 8.46 -11.97 -13.51
C ILE A 283 8.81 -10.50 -13.23
N ARG A 284 9.59 -10.23 -12.19
CA ARG A 284 10.00 -8.87 -11.79
C ARG A 284 10.83 -8.18 -12.87
N LEU A 285 11.83 -8.88 -13.42
CA LEU A 285 12.62 -8.39 -14.54
C LEU A 285 11.76 -8.15 -15.79
N GLY A 286 10.79 -9.04 -16.05
CA GLY A 286 9.82 -8.86 -17.12
C GLY A 286 9.05 -7.55 -16.96
N LYS A 287 8.54 -7.26 -15.75
CA LYS A 287 7.80 -6.03 -15.48
C LYS A 287 8.67 -4.78 -15.52
N ASP A 288 9.92 -4.87 -15.09
CA ASP A 288 10.82 -3.72 -15.07
C ASP A 288 11.24 -3.25 -16.48
N HIS A 289 11.24 -4.16 -17.45
CA HIS A 289 11.52 -3.88 -18.87
C HIS A 289 10.25 -3.78 -19.73
N PHE A 290 9.07 -4.01 -19.15
CA PHE A 290 7.80 -3.95 -19.88
C PHE A 290 7.48 -2.52 -20.32
N ARG A 291 7.20 -2.36 -21.63
CA ARG A 291 6.76 -1.11 -22.22
C ARG A 291 5.35 -1.31 -22.75
N GLY A 292 4.35 -1.02 -21.92
CA GLY A 292 2.94 -1.22 -22.26
C GLY A 292 1.98 -0.39 -21.46
#